data_AF-A0A7S2ULG6-F1
#
_entry.id   AF-A0A7S2ULG6-F1
#
_cell.length_a   1.000
_cell.length_b   1.000
_cell.length_c   1.000
_cell.angle_alpha   90.00
_cell.angle_beta   90.00
_cell.angle_gamma   90.00
#
_symmetry.space_group_name_H-M   'P 1'
#
loop_
_entity.id
_entity.type
_entity.pdbx_description
1 polymer ?
#
loop_
_entity_poly.entity_id
_entity_poly.type
_entity_poly.pdbx_seq_one_letter_code
_entity_poly.pdbx_strand_id
1 'polypeptide(L)'
;SRWEEVQDCVGYQAHMAGLFGLPTRFIMLNDACAAPTFSVGEPGPNANIPREIQVANESMARNHPSGPTPLSKHLRQMRKFIINISPMLQREGKTITVVLATEGLPTDEHGNHNPAIVQQFVADLRALEGLPVWVVIRLCTDDEKVFDFYNTTDAQLKLPYDVLDDFFGEAMEVYLRNPWLTYGLPLHRFREMGLRVNVLDKIDEQALSLLELRDLCFLLFGPPQPLPDPTVDMQGFFNAIQSLMSREKQQWNPITKTVTPWIDLNRLYRTYVAPSAPVPPSQQPHQYATPPPPPQTYYSQPQQTNQHHPGATFSHSQRPPQ
;
A
#
# COMPACT_ATOMS: atom_id res chain seq x y z
N SER A 1 -17.12 4.65 2.59
CA SER A 1 -17.39 3.42 3.37
C SER A 1 -16.16 2.52 3.32
N ARG A 2 -15.97 1.56 4.25
CA ARG A 2 -14.82 0.64 4.21
C ARG A 2 -14.76 -0.17 2.90
N TRP A 3 -15.93 -0.48 2.32
CA TRP A 3 -16.00 -1.09 0.98
C TRP A 3 -15.47 -0.16 -0.11
N GLU A 4 -15.86 1.11 -0.14
CA GLU A 4 -15.30 2.09 -1.09
C GLU A 4 -13.78 2.20 -0.99
N GLU A 5 -13.22 2.16 0.23
CA GLU A 5 -11.76 2.16 0.42
C GLU A 5 -11.09 0.93 -0.20
N VAL A 6 -11.73 -0.25 -0.11
CA VAL A 6 -11.29 -1.49 -0.78
C VAL A 6 -11.44 -1.37 -2.30
N GLN A 7 -12.53 -0.78 -2.80
CA GLN A 7 -12.72 -0.54 -4.23
C GLN A 7 -11.62 0.36 -4.80
N ASP A 8 -11.30 1.46 -4.11
CA ASP A 8 -10.22 2.38 -4.48
C ASP A 8 -8.86 1.70 -4.42
N CYS A 9 -8.63 0.87 -3.39
CA CYS A 9 -7.42 0.05 -3.27
C CYS A 9 -7.26 -0.86 -4.49
N VAL A 10 -8.27 -1.66 -4.80
CA VAL A 10 -8.25 -2.60 -5.94
C VAL A 10 -8.08 -1.86 -7.25
N GLY A 11 -8.76 -0.73 -7.44
CA GLY A 11 -8.61 0.12 -8.63
C GLY A 11 -7.15 0.58 -8.79
N TYR A 12 -6.55 1.12 -7.73
CA TYR A 12 -5.15 1.51 -7.74
C TYR A 12 -4.22 0.33 -8.06
N GLN A 13 -4.39 -0.80 -7.37
CA GLN A 13 -3.57 -2.00 -7.58
C GLN A 13 -3.71 -2.56 -9.00
N ALA A 14 -4.91 -2.55 -9.58
CA ALA A 14 -5.15 -2.94 -10.97
C ALA A 14 -4.41 -2.02 -11.95
N HIS A 15 -4.45 -0.70 -11.72
CA HIS A 15 -3.70 0.26 -12.53
C HIS A 15 -2.19 0.04 -12.43
N MET A 16 -1.65 -0.16 -11.23
CA MET A 16 -0.22 -0.41 -11.02
C MET A 16 0.21 -1.75 -11.61
N ALA A 17 -0.60 -2.80 -11.46
CA ALA A 17 -0.38 -4.11 -12.06
C ALA A 17 -0.28 -4.01 -13.59
N GLY A 18 -1.20 -3.27 -14.20
CA GLY A 18 -1.18 -3.01 -15.64
C GLY A 18 0.03 -2.20 -16.10
N LEU A 19 0.39 -1.14 -15.35
CA LEU A 19 1.51 -0.26 -15.69
C LEU A 19 2.87 -0.98 -15.62
N PHE A 20 3.06 -1.82 -14.60
CA PHE A 20 4.32 -2.52 -14.36
C PHE A 20 4.36 -3.93 -14.97
N GLY A 21 3.27 -4.40 -15.57
CA GLY A 21 3.16 -5.78 -16.05
C GLY A 21 3.31 -6.79 -14.92
N LEU A 22 2.75 -6.50 -13.74
CA LEU A 22 2.75 -7.39 -12.58
C LEU A 22 1.48 -8.27 -12.62
N PRO A 23 1.60 -9.58 -12.87
CA PRO A 23 0.45 -10.47 -12.88
C PRO A 23 -0.24 -10.47 -11.51
N THR A 24 -1.45 -9.94 -11.46
CA THR A 24 -2.20 -9.72 -10.22
C THR A 24 -3.59 -10.32 -10.35
N ARG A 25 -3.96 -11.16 -9.38
CA ARG A 25 -5.27 -11.82 -9.32
C ARG A 25 -6.04 -11.34 -8.10
N PHE A 26 -7.28 -10.92 -8.32
CA PHE A 26 -8.19 -10.49 -7.29
C PHE A 26 -9.26 -11.56 -7.10
N ILE A 27 -9.51 -11.94 -5.85
CA ILE A 27 -10.45 -12.99 -5.48
C ILE A 27 -11.41 -12.43 -4.44
N MET A 28 -12.69 -12.41 -4.76
CA MET A 28 -13.74 -12.11 -3.78
C MET A 28 -13.96 -13.35 -2.93
N LEU A 29 -13.81 -13.22 -1.61
CA LEU A 29 -13.84 -14.37 -0.70
C LEU A 29 -15.26 -14.76 -0.26
N ASN A 30 -16.24 -13.87 -0.46
CA ASN A 30 -17.63 -14.10 -0.09
C ASN A 30 -18.40 -14.80 -1.22
N ASP A 31 -19.16 -15.85 -0.88
CA ASP A 31 -19.88 -16.70 -1.84
C ASP A 31 -20.99 -15.97 -2.63
N ALA A 32 -21.44 -14.80 -2.14
CA ALA A 32 -22.51 -14.02 -2.76
C ALA A 32 -22.07 -13.18 -3.99
N CYS A 33 -20.78 -13.17 -4.33
CA CYS A 33 -20.26 -12.33 -5.41
C CYS A 33 -20.50 -12.96 -6.80
N ALA A 34 -21.07 -12.18 -7.73
CA ALA A 34 -21.40 -12.63 -9.09
C ALA A 34 -20.16 -12.84 -9.98
N ALA A 35 -19.05 -12.18 -9.67
CA ALA A 35 -17.77 -12.33 -10.35
C ALA A 35 -16.69 -12.59 -9.29
N PRO A 36 -16.44 -13.86 -8.92
CA PRO A 36 -15.60 -14.18 -7.76
C PRO A 36 -14.12 -13.94 -8.01
N THR A 37 -13.68 -13.79 -9.27
CA THR A 37 -12.26 -13.64 -9.62
C THR A 37 -12.07 -12.83 -10.89
N PHE A 38 -11.05 -11.98 -10.91
CA PHE A 38 -10.55 -11.28 -12.09
C PHE A 38 -9.04 -11.09 -11.98
N SER A 39 -8.38 -10.68 -13.06
CA SER A 39 -6.91 -10.54 -13.09
C SER A 39 -6.48 -9.39 -14.01
N VAL A 40 -5.32 -8.81 -13.70
CA VAL A 40 -4.69 -7.74 -14.49
C VAL A 40 -3.21 -8.04 -14.64
N GLY A 41 -2.66 -7.85 -15.84
CA GLY A 41 -1.22 -8.01 -16.10
C GLY A 41 -0.79 -9.47 -16.28
N GLU A 42 -1.71 -10.40 -16.41
CA GLU A 42 -1.40 -11.81 -16.72
C GLU A 42 -0.88 -11.92 -18.18
N PRO A 43 0.24 -12.59 -18.43
CA PRO A 43 0.78 -12.73 -19.78
C PRO A 43 -0.12 -13.64 -20.63
N GLY A 44 -0.46 -13.21 -21.84
CA GLY A 44 -1.25 -14.03 -22.76
C GLY A 44 -1.45 -13.39 -24.14
N PRO A 45 -1.84 -14.18 -25.16
CA PRO A 45 -2.02 -13.70 -26.53
C PRO A 45 -3.18 -12.68 -26.66
N ASN A 46 -4.09 -12.67 -25.70
CA ASN A 46 -5.24 -11.77 -25.63
C ASN A 46 -5.11 -10.72 -24.51
N ALA A 47 -3.91 -10.51 -23.97
CA ALA A 47 -3.68 -9.54 -22.90
C ALA A 47 -4.12 -8.15 -23.36
N ASN A 48 -5.02 -7.54 -22.58
CA ASN A 48 -5.56 -6.21 -22.88
C ASN A 48 -5.70 -5.46 -21.57
N ILE A 49 -4.60 -4.83 -21.17
CA ILE A 49 -4.48 -4.12 -19.88
C ILE A 49 -5.61 -3.10 -19.67
N PRO A 50 -5.96 -2.21 -20.62
CA PRO A 50 -7.10 -1.31 -20.43
C PRO A 50 -8.42 -2.04 -20.15
N ARG A 51 -8.70 -3.14 -20.87
CA ARG A 51 -9.92 -3.92 -20.65
C ARG A 51 -9.89 -4.68 -19.32
N GLU A 52 -8.75 -5.22 -18.92
CA GLU A 52 -8.58 -5.91 -17.64
C GLU A 52 -8.82 -4.96 -16.46
N ILE A 53 -8.27 -3.75 -16.50
CA ILE A 53 -8.51 -2.71 -15.50
C ILE A 53 -10.00 -2.32 -15.48
N GLN A 54 -10.62 -2.16 -16.64
CA GLN A 54 -12.06 -1.88 -16.71
C GLN A 54 -12.89 -3.00 -16.07
N VAL A 55 -12.57 -4.27 -16.36
CA VAL A 55 -13.24 -5.43 -15.76
C VAL A 55 -13.04 -5.46 -14.25
N ALA A 56 -11.85 -5.12 -13.74
CA ALA A 56 -11.60 -5.01 -12.30
C ALA A 56 -12.54 -3.98 -11.66
N ASN A 57 -12.60 -2.76 -12.20
CA ASN A 57 -13.44 -1.68 -11.68
C ASN A 57 -14.94 -2.03 -11.76
N GLU A 58 -15.41 -2.59 -12.88
CA GLU A 58 -16.79 -3.03 -13.06
C GLU A 58 -17.16 -4.19 -12.11
N SER A 59 -16.20 -5.07 -11.80
CA SER A 59 -16.40 -6.17 -10.86
C SER A 59 -16.51 -5.64 -9.44
N MET A 60 -15.62 -4.74 -9.03
CA MET A 60 -15.70 -4.09 -7.72
C MET A 60 -16.98 -3.27 -7.53
N ALA A 61 -17.42 -2.54 -8.56
CA ALA A 61 -18.61 -1.69 -8.49
C ALA A 61 -19.93 -2.48 -8.43
N ARG A 62 -19.99 -3.70 -8.99
CA ARG A 62 -21.21 -4.53 -9.03
C ARG A 62 -21.36 -5.46 -7.83
N ASN A 63 -20.32 -5.62 -7.02
CA ASN A 63 -20.34 -6.53 -5.88
C ASN A 63 -20.37 -5.74 -4.57
N HIS A 64 -20.99 -6.37 -3.57
CA HIS A 64 -20.91 -5.96 -2.17
C HIS A 64 -20.60 -7.19 -1.33
N PRO A 65 -19.63 -7.13 -0.41
CA PRO A 65 -19.31 -8.24 0.47
C PRO A 65 -20.52 -8.55 1.35
N SER A 66 -20.87 -9.84 1.44
CA SER A 66 -21.94 -10.31 2.32
C SER A 66 -21.74 -11.79 2.66
N GLY A 67 -22.33 -12.23 3.78
CA GLY A 67 -22.18 -13.61 4.24
C GLY A 67 -20.83 -13.90 4.91
N PRO A 68 -20.59 -15.16 5.26
CA PRO A 68 -19.41 -15.56 6.01
C PRO A 68 -18.12 -15.45 5.18
N THR A 69 -16.98 -15.41 5.87
CA THR A 69 -15.66 -15.32 5.24
C THR A 69 -14.77 -16.43 5.81
N PRO A 70 -14.84 -17.66 5.26
CA PRO A 70 -14.07 -18.79 5.74
C PRO A 70 -12.59 -18.67 5.34
N LEU A 71 -11.86 -17.75 5.97
CA LEU A 71 -10.47 -17.40 5.62
C LEU A 71 -9.54 -18.62 5.57
N SER A 72 -9.69 -19.54 6.52
CA SER A 72 -8.96 -20.82 6.55
C SER A 72 -9.10 -21.64 5.26
N LYS A 73 -10.31 -21.71 4.69
CA LYS A 73 -10.56 -22.44 3.44
C LYS A 73 -9.79 -21.80 2.29
N HIS A 74 -9.87 -20.47 2.19
CA HIS A 74 -9.22 -19.68 1.15
C HIS A 74 -7.69 -19.74 1.26
N LEU A 75 -7.13 -19.65 2.47
CA LEU A 75 -5.69 -19.83 2.70
C LEU A 75 -5.20 -21.21 2.27
N ARG A 76 -5.95 -22.29 2.57
CA ARG A 76 -5.58 -23.64 2.12
C ARG A 76 -5.61 -23.79 0.60
N GLN A 77 -6.56 -23.15 -0.08
CA GLN A 77 -6.61 -23.13 -1.54
C GLN A 77 -5.44 -22.34 -2.12
N MET A 78 -5.16 -21.16 -1.58
CA MET A 78 -4.03 -20.32 -1.97
C MET A 78 -2.70 -21.06 -1.77
N ARG A 79 -2.52 -21.73 -0.63
CA ARG A 79 -1.34 -22.54 -0.34
C ARG A 79 -1.13 -23.63 -1.40
N LYS A 80 -2.17 -24.37 -1.79
CA LYS A 80 -2.07 -25.39 -2.85
C LYS A 80 -1.60 -24.77 -4.17
N PHE A 81 -2.14 -23.61 -4.52
CA PHE A 81 -1.70 -22.87 -5.70
C PHE A 81 -0.22 -22.46 -5.61
N ILE A 82 0.19 -21.84 -4.50
CA ILE A 82 1.58 -21.40 -4.27
C ILE A 82 2.55 -22.58 -4.32
N ILE A 83 2.22 -23.72 -3.70
CA ILE A 83 3.07 -24.93 -3.74
C ILE A 83 3.35 -25.36 -5.19
N ASN A 84 2.33 -25.34 -6.06
CA ASN A 84 2.47 -25.77 -7.44
C ASN A 84 3.42 -24.88 -8.26
N ILE A 85 3.49 -23.58 -7.95
CA ILE A 85 4.34 -22.61 -8.69
C ILE A 85 5.63 -22.26 -7.94
N SER A 86 5.81 -22.72 -6.70
CA SER A 86 6.99 -22.45 -5.87
C SER A 86 8.32 -22.82 -6.55
N PRO A 87 8.46 -23.99 -7.22
CA PRO A 87 9.72 -24.32 -7.89
C PRO A 87 10.12 -23.31 -8.97
N MET A 88 9.13 -22.81 -9.73
CA MET A 88 9.36 -21.78 -10.75
C MET A 88 9.78 -20.46 -10.12
N LEU A 89 9.06 -20.02 -9.09
CA LEU A 89 9.35 -18.78 -8.37
C LEU A 89 10.76 -18.78 -7.77
N GLN A 90 11.14 -19.87 -7.09
CA GLN A 90 12.47 -20.02 -6.50
C GLN A 90 13.57 -19.98 -7.56
N ARG A 91 13.39 -20.69 -8.68
CA ARG A 91 14.34 -20.68 -9.79
C ARG A 91 14.52 -19.28 -10.40
N GLU A 92 13.46 -18.48 -10.40
CA GLU A 92 13.47 -17.12 -10.95
C GLU A 92 13.80 -16.05 -9.91
N GLY A 93 14.05 -16.42 -8.64
CA GLY A 93 14.27 -15.47 -7.55
C GLY A 93 13.05 -14.58 -7.26
N LYS A 94 11.84 -15.06 -7.57
CA LYS A 94 10.58 -14.34 -7.39
C LYS A 94 9.84 -14.80 -6.15
N THR A 95 8.97 -13.93 -5.64
CA THR A 95 8.03 -14.22 -4.56
C THR A 95 6.63 -13.78 -4.96
N ILE A 96 5.63 -14.32 -4.27
CA ILE A 96 4.23 -13.87 -4.39
C ILE A 96 3.87 -13.03 -3.19
N THR A 97 3.15 -11.94 -3.42
CA THR A 97 2.43 -11.23 -2.36
C THR A 97 0.98 -11.72 -2.31
N VAL A 98 0.53 -12.10 -1.11
CA VAL A 98 -0.88 -12.34 -0.81
C VAL A 98 -1.38 -11.19 0.04
N VAL A 99 -2.29 -10.39 -0.51
CA VAL A 99 -2.96 -9.31 0.24
C VAL A 99 -4.33 -9.81 0.67
N LEU A 100 -4.56 -9.87 1.98
CA LEU A 100 -5.84 -10.22 2.57
C LEU A 100 -6.47 -8.96 3.16
N ALA A 101 -7.49 -8.44 2.49
CA ALA A 101 -8.33 -7.37 3.03
C ALA A 101 -9.47 -7.96 3.87
N THR A 102 -9.62 -7.53 5.12
CA THR A 102 -10.64 -8.08 6.04
C THR A 102 -11.11 -7.03 7.04
N GLU A 103 -12.40 -7.07 7.40
CA GLU A 103 -13.01 -6.18 8.41
C GLU A 103 -13.23 -6.87 9.76
N GLY A 104 -12.91 -8.17 9.88
CA GLY A 104 -13.32 -8.97 11.01
C GLY A 104 -12.43 -10.17 11.28
N LEU A 105 -12.74 -10.83 12.41
CA LEU A 105 -12.08 -12.05 12.84
C LEU A 105 -12.43 -13.24 11.93
N PRO A 106 -11.54 -14.25 11.82
CA PRO A 106 -11.80 -15.44 11.03
C PRO A 106 -13.07 -16.17 11.49
N THR A 107 -13.88 -16.60 10.52
CA THR A 107 -15.11 -17.40 10.72
C THR A 107 -15.03 -18.73 9.98
N ASP A 108 -15.94 -19.66 10.28
CA ASP A 108 -16.18 -20.86 9.45
C ASP A 108 -17.14 -20.56 8.28
N GLU A 109 -17.50 -21.60 7.51
CA GLU A 109 -18.44 -21.49 6.38
C GLU A 109 -19.87 -21.10 6.80
N HIS A 110 -20.17 -21.13 8.10
CA HIS A 110 -21.47 -20.77 8.66
C HIS A 110 -21.44 -19.42 9.39
N GLY A 111 -20.29 -18.73 9.42
CA GLY A 111 -20.12 -17.45 10.10
C GLY A 111 -19.88 -17.58 11.61
N ASN A 112 -19.63 -18.79 12.13
CA ASN A 112 -19.30 -18.96 13.54
C ASN A 112 -17.87 -18.48 13.82
N HIS A 113 -17.66 -17.94 15.02
CA HIS A 113 -16.35 -17.58 15.54
C HIS A 113 -16.13 -18.26 16.89
N ASN A 114 -15.02 -18.99 17.03
CA ASN A 114 -14.63 -19.63 18.29
C ASN A 114 -13.10 -19.88 18.32
N PRO A 115 -12.52 -20.23 19.48
CA PRO A 115 -11.08 -20.44 19.61
C PRO A 115 -10.51 -21.52 18.67
N ALA A 116 -11.27 -22.56 18.33
CA ALA A 116 -10.79 -23.60 17.41
C ALA A 116 -10.68 -23.09 15.97
N ILE A 117 -11.61 -22.24 15.53
CA ILE A 117 -11.57 -21.57 14.21
C ILE A 117 -10.37 -20.64 14.13
N VAL A 118 -10.12 -19.86 15.19
CA VAL A 118 -8.94 -18.99 15.28
C VAL A 118 -7.65 -19.79 15.23
N GLN A 119 -7.53 -20.86 16.01
CA GLN A 119 -6.36 -21.74 16.00
C GLN A 119 -6.13 -22.36 14.62
N GLN A 120 -7.20 -22.77 13.93
CA GLN A 120 -7.11 -23.30 12.57
C GLN A 120 -6.64 -22.24 11.57
N PHE A 121 -7.13 -21.01 11.67
CA PHE A 121 -6.67 -19.90 10.83
C PHE A 121 -5.18 -19.60 11.03
N VAL A 122 -4.72 -19.51 12.28
CA VAL A 122 -3.31 -19.31 12.59
C VAL A 122 -2.46 -20.48 12.10
N ALA A 123 -2.95 -21.73 12.22
CA ALA A 123 -2.27 -22.90 11.68
C ALA A 123 -2.17 -22.87 10.14
N ASP A 124 -3.23 -22.41 9.45
CA ASP A 124 -3.24 -22.27 7.99
C ASP A 124 -2.28 -21.16 7.52
N LEU A 125 -2.19 -20.05 8.26
CA LEU A 125 -1.15 -19.03 8.04
C LEU A 125 0.25 -19.64 8.20
N ARG A 126 0.54 -20.29 9.35
CA ARG A 126 1.83 -20.98 9.59
C ARG A 126 2.19 -21.97 8.50
N ALA A 127 1.21 -22.63 7.89
CA ALA A 127 1.45 -23.58 6.82
C ALA A 127 2.00 -22.95 5.52
N LEU A 128 2.01 -21.62 5.41
CA LEU A 128 2.70 -20.87 4.35
C LEU A 128 4.21 -20.73 4.58
N GLU A 129 4.71 -21.05 5.78
CA GLU A 129 6.13 -20.91 6.13
C GLU A 129 7.00 -21.78 5.22
N GLY A 130 8.12 -21.22 4.77
CA GLY A 130 9.05 -21.86 3.82
C GLY A 130 8.63 -21.77 2.35
N LEU A 131 7.44 -21.24 2.04
CA LEU A 131 7.05 -20.92 0.66
C LEU A 131 7.56 -19.52 0.26
N PRO A 132 7.78 -19.25 -1.04
CA PRO A 132 8.19 -17.93 -1.55
C PRO A 132 6.99 -16.95 -1.55
N VAL A 133 6.43 -16.68 -0.38
CA VAL A 133 5.25 -15.84 -0.18
C VAL A 133 5.51 -14.74 0.84
N TRP A 134 4.91 -13.58 0.63
CA TRP A 134 4.76 -12.49 1.58
C TRP A 134 3.28 -12.26 1.80
N VAL A 135 2.85 -12.06 3.04
CA VAL A 135 1.44 -11.85 3.37
C VAL A 135 1.25 -10.44 3.91
N VAL A 136 0.27 -9.71 3.37
CA VAL A 136 -0.17 -8.43 3.92
C VAL A 136 -1.60 -8.60 4.39
N ILE A 137 -1.89 -8.32 5.66
CA ILE A 137 -3.26 -8.23 6.16
C ILE A 137 -3.65 -6.77 6.27
N ARG A 138 -4.53 -6.35 5.36
CA ARG A 138 -5.09 -5.02 5.30
C ARG A 138 -6.38 -4.98 6.11
N LEU A 139 -6.34 -4.35 7.26
CA LEU A 139 -7.50 -4.17 8.12
C LEU A 139 -8.44 -3.12 7.54
N CYS A 140 -9.72 -3.46 7.48
CA CYS A 140 -10.78 -2.63 6.93
C CYS A 140 -11.81 -2.32 8.02
N THR A 141 -11.36 -2.07 9.25
CA THR A 141 -12.19 -1.97 10.44
C THR A 141 -11.57 -1.06 11.50
N ASP A 142 -12.43 -0.45 12.31
CA ASP A 142 -12.03 0.31 13.52
C ASP A 142 -12.18 -0.54 14.79
N ASP A 143 -12.47 -1.84 14.66
CA ASP A 143 -12.62 -2.73 15.81
C ASP A 143 -11.24 -3.08 16.39
N GLU A 144 -10.91 -2.46 17.52
CA GLU A 144 -9.68 -2.70 18.29
C GLU A 144 -9.42 -4.20 18.53
N LYS A 145 -10.46 -5.03 18.69
CA LYS A 145 -10.27 -6.48 18.89
C LYS A 145 -9.72 -7.18 17.66
N VAL A 146 -10.07 -6.70 16.47
CA VAL A 146 -9.57 -7.24 15.20
C VAL A 146 -8.11 -6.83 15.04
N PHE A 147 -7.81 -5.56 15.30
CA PHE A 147 -6.44 -5.03 15.31
C PHE A 147 -5.53 -5.81 16.28
N ASP A 148 -5.93 -5.92 17.55
CA ASP A 148 -5.20 -6.64 18.59
C ASP A 148 -4.96 -8.10 18.21
N PHE A 149 -5.97 -8.75 17.60
CA PHE A 149 -5.86 -10.13 17.15
C PHE A 149 -4.77 -10.31 16.08
N TYR A 150 -4.79 -9.48 15.04
CA TYR A 150 -3.83 -9.62 13.93
C TYR A 150 -2.42 -9.21 14.34
N ASN A 151 -2.25 -8.18 15.17
CA ASN A 151 -0.93 -7.79 15.70
C ASN A 151 -0.36 -8.83 16.69
N THR A 152 -1.20 -9.42 17.53
CA THR A 152 -0.76 -10.52 18.41
C THR A 152 -0.40 -11.76 17.59
N THR A 153 -1.09 -12.00 16.48
CA THR A 153 -0.80 -13.11 15.58
C THR A 153 0.55 -12.92 14.89
N ASP A 154 0.85 -11.71 14.41
CA ASP A 154 2.15 -11.36 13.84
C ASP A 154 3.31 -11.74 14.78
N ALA A 155 3.26 -11.29 16.04
CA ALA A 155 4.29 -11.57 17.04
C ALA A 155 4.53 -13.08 17.31
N GLN A 156 3.57 -13.95 16.95
CA GLN A 156 3.66 -15.40 17.12
C GLN A 156 4.07 -16.16 15.85
N LEU A 157 4.16 -15.49 14.71
CA LEU A 157 4.50 -16.06 13.43
C LEU A 157 5.92 -15.67 13.05
N LYS A 158 6.72 -16.63 12.58
CA LYS A 158 8.01 -16.33 11.94
C LYS A 158 7.85 -16.05 10.44
N LEU A 159 6.64 -15.66 10.03
CA LEU A 159 6.31 -15.49 8.63
C LEU A 159 6.72 -14.10 8.16
N PRO A 160 7.12 -13.97 6.88
CA PRO A 160 7.11 -12.70 6.16
C PRO A 160 5.67 -12.17 6.06
N TYR A 161 5.22 -11.45 7.07
CA TYR A 161 3.84 -11.02 7.29
C TYR A 161 3.83 -9.55 7.76
N ASP A 162 2.89 -8.75 7.26
CA ASP A 162 2.69 -7.34 7.63
C ASP A 162 1.20 -7.09 7.91
N VAL A 163 0.89 -6.32 8.95
CA VAL A 163 -0.47 -5.87 9.27
C VAL A 163 -0.52 -4.39 8.97
N LEU A 164 -1.43 -4.01 8.08
CA LEU A 164 -1.67 -2.61 7.75
C LEU A 164 -3.05 -2.20 8.23
N ASP A 165 -3.09 -1.16 9.06
CA ASP A 165 -4.31 -0.46 9.42
C ASP A 165 -4.74 0.49 8.29
N ASP A 166 -5.77 1.30 8.54
CA ASP A 166 -6.18 2.33 7.61
C ASP A 166 -5.13 3.43 7.41
N PHE A 167 -5.29 4.19 6.32
CA PHE A 167 -4.34 5.22 5.91
C PHE A 167 -4.06 6.27 7.01
N PHE A 168 -5.04 6.59 7.85
CA PHE A 168 -4.87 7.60 8.89
C PHE A 168 -4.18 7.01 10.14
N GLY A 169 -4.53 5.79 10.52
CA GLY A 169 -3.87 5.04 11.60
C GLY A 169 -2.38 4.88 11.32
N GLU A 170 -2.04 4.31 10.16
CA GLU A 170 -0.66 4.12 9.69
C GLU A 170 0.14 5.42 9.67
N ALA A 171 -0.46 6.49 9.15
CA ALA A 171 0.21 7.79 9.11
C ALA A 171 0.51 8.33 10.51
N MET A 172 -0.34 8.03 11.50
CA MET A 172 -0.14 8.47 12.88
C MET A 172 1.03 7.71 13.50
N GLU A 173 1.11 6.41 13.30
CA GLU A 173 2.23 5.60 13.79
C GLU A 173 3.55 6.08 13.20
N VAL A 174 3.60 6.28 11.88
CA VAL A 174 4.76 6.86 11.19
C VAL A 174 5.09 8.24 11.71
N TYR A 175 4.11 9.10 11.97
CA TYR A 175 4.34 10.43 12.51
C TYR A 175 4.92 10.41 13.93
N LEU A 176 4.48 9.47 14.78
CA LEU A 176 4.98 9.32 16.14
C LEU A 176 6.44 8.88 16.18
N ARG A 177 6.92 8.15 15.16
CA ARG A 177 8.32 7.69 15.06
C ARG A 177 9.21 8.62 14.24
N ASN A 178 8.69 9.11 13.12
CA ASN A 178 9.39 9.87 12.09
C ASN A 178 8.57 11.13 11.72
N PRO A 179 8.42 12.11 12.62
CA PRO A 179 7.53 13.28 12.45
C PRO A 179 7.94 14.24 11.32
N TRP A 180 9.10 14.00 10.72
CA TRP A 180 9.62 14.70 9.55
C TRP A 180 9.14 14.09 8.23
N LEU A 181 8.60 12.87 8.23
CA LEU A 181 8.09 12.19 7.05
C LEU A 181 6.59 12.47 6.88
N THR A 182 6.19 12.91 5.68
CA THR A 182 4.78 12.90 5.28
C THR A 182 4.43 11.53 4.75
N TYR A 183 3.67 10.74 5.51
CA TYR A 183 3.12 9.47 5.05
C TYR A 183 1.99 9.73 4.04
N GLY A 184 2.37 9.87 2.76
CA GLY A 184 1.44 10.12 1.66
C GLY A 184 0.74 8.86 1.17
N LEU A 185 -0.43 9.02 0.57
CA LEU A 185 -1.23 7.90 0.04
C LEU A 185 -0.45 6.96 -0.91
N PRO A 186 0.43 7.43 -1.82
CA PRO A 186 1.22 6.52 -2.65
C PRO A 186 2.09 5.54 -1.85
N LEU A 187 2.66 5.98 -0.71
CA LEU A 187 3.48 5.13 0.15
C LEU A 187 2.64 4.03 0.80
N HIS A 188 1.47 4.41 1.30
CA HIS A 188 0.49 3.47 1.86
C HIS A 188 0.06 2.43 0.82
N ARG A 189 -0.30 2.87 -0.41
CA ARG A 189 -0.70 1.94 -1.48
C ARG A 189 0.43 0.98 -1.87
N PHE A 190 1.69 1.40 -1.83
CA PHE A 190 2.81 0.50 -2.07
C PHE A 190 2.95 -0.57 -0.98
N ARG A 191 2.75 -0.20 0.29
CA ARG A 191 2.72 -1.17 1.39
C ARG A 191 1.55 -2.14 1.25
N GLU A 192 0.35 -1.66 0.90
CA GLU A 192 -0.82 -2.51 0.64
C GLU A 192 -0.58 -3.51 -0.51
N MET A 193 0.24 -3.14 -1.51
CA MET A 193 0.66 -4.05 -2.59
C MET A 193 1.73 -5.06 -2.17
N GLY A 194 2.20 -5.00 -0.93
CA GLY A 194 3.30 -5.79 -0.39
C GLY A 194 4.65 -5.45 -1.03
N LEU A 195 4.92 -4.18 -1.28
CA LEU A 195 6.26 -3.73 -1.65
C LEU A 195 7.21 -3.99 -0.47
N ARG A 196 8.16 -4.90 -0.67
CA ARG A 196 9.12 -5.32 0.35
C ARG A 196 10.39 -4.50 0.29
N VAL A 197 10.48 -3.47 1.10
CA VAL A 197 11.72 -2.71 1.31
C VAL A 197 11.92 -2.57 2.80
N ASN A 198 13.06 -3.03 3.33
CA ASN A 198 13.36 -3.07 4.76
C ASN A 198 13.14 -1.75 5.50
N VAL A 199 13.20 -0.61 4.81
CA VAL A 199 12.94 0.70 5.42
C VAL A 199 11.44 0.94 5.67
N LEU A 200 10.56 0.41 4.83
CA LEU A 200 9.11 0.52 4.99
C LEU A 200 8.59 -0.26 6.19
N ASP A 201 9.24 -1.37 6.53
CA ASP A 201 8.90 -2.15 7.74
C ASP A 201 9.28 -1.40 9.02
N LYS A 202 10.08 -0.32 8.94
CA LYS A 202 10.64 0.37 10.12
C LYS A 202 10.04 1.75 10.38
N ILE A 203 9.34 2.35 9.41
CA ILE A 203 8.94 3.77 9.48
C ILE A 203 7.88 4.04 10.56
N ASP A 204 7.07 3.05 10.91
CA ASP A 204 6.02 3.02 11.93
C ASP A 204 6.49 2.36 13.24
N GLU A 205 7.49 1.49 13.19
CA GLU A 205 8.05 0.83 14.36
C GLU A 205 9.03 1.72 15.14
N GLN A 206 9.92 2.42 14.44
CA GLN A 206 11.05 3.12 15.08
C GLN A 206 11.54 4.37 14.31
N ALA A 207 12.29 5.21 15.01
CA ALA A 207 13.03 6.28 14.35
C ALA A 207 14.11 5.66 13.45
N LEU A 208 14.19 6.13 12.20
CA LEU A 208 15.18 5.61 11.26
C LEU A 208 16.61 6.02 11.67
N SER A 209 17.59 5.18 11.36
CA SER A 209 19.00 5.56 11.34
C SER A 209 19.32 6.45 10.13
N LEU A 210 20.49 7.08 10.14
CA LEU A 210 20.94 7.92 9.02
C LEU A 210 21.05 7.16 7.69
N LEU A 211 21.44 5.88 7.73
CA LEU A 211 21.52 5.06 6.53
C LEU A 211 20.13 4.64 6.03
N GLU A 212 19.22 4.29 6.94
CA GLU A 212 17.83 3.99 6.59
C GLU A 212 17.10 5.22 6.04
N LEU A 213 17.34 6.41 6.60
CA LEU A 213 16.84 7.67 6.06
C LEU A 213 17.29 7.87 4.60
N ARG A 214 18.56 7.58 4.30
CA ARG A 214 19.09 7.64 2.94
C ARG A 214 18.39 6.63 2.02
N ASP A 215 18.18 5.40 2.49
CA ASP A 215 17.47 4.35 1.74
C ASP A 215 16.01 4.75 1.46
N LEU A 216 15.32 5.35 2.44
CA LEU A 216 13.98 5.89 2.23
C LEU A 216 13.98 7.01 1.18
N CYS A 217 14.93 7.94 1.23
CA CYS A 217 15.03 9.00 0.24
C CYS A 217 15.26 8.44 -1.18
N PHE A 218 16.07 7.39 -1.30
CA PHE A 218 16.26 6.70 -2.57
C PHE A 218 14.97 6.05 -3.07
N LEU A 219 14.19 5.45 -2.17
CA LEU A 219 12.88 4.88 -2.50
C LEU A 219 11.90 5.96 -2.99
N LEU A 220 11.83 7.11 -2.30
CA LEU A 220 10.89 8.18 -2.61
C LEU A 220 11.20 8.94 -3.90
N PHE A 221 12.49 9.22 -4.16
CA PHE A 221 12.91 10.10 -5.25
C PHE A 221 13.54 9.36 -6.44
N GLY A 222 13.68 8.04 -6.33
CA GLY A 222 14.35 7.21 -7.32
C GLY A 222 15.85 7.51 -7.46
N PRO A 223 16.49 6.98 -8.52
CA PRO A 223 17.95 7.01 -8.66
C PRO A 223 18.50 8.03 -9.69
N PRO A 224 18.42 9.37 -9.50
CA PRO A 224 19.06 10.28 -10.46
C PRO A 224 20.54 10.60 -10.16
N GLN A 225 21.03 10.50 -8.91
CA GLN A 225 22.46 10.63 -8.51
C GLN A 225 22.69 9.95 -7.14
N PRO A 226 23.91 9.48 -6.79
CA PRO A 226 24.18 8.96 -5.45
C PRO A 226 23.99 10.06 -4.41
N LEU A 227 22.98 9.89 -3.55
CA LEU A 227 22.82 10.73 -2.37
C LEU A 227 24.10 10.68 -1.52
N PRO A 228 24.63 11.83 -1.05
CA PRO A 228 25.76 11.84 -0.11
C PRO A 228 25.47 10.96 1.11
N ASP A 229 26.51 10.38 1.70
CA ASP A 229 26.35 9.62 2.93
C ASP A 229 26.11 10.59 4.10
N PRO A 230 24.92 10.59 4.74
CA PRO A 230 24.62 11.52 5.83
C PRO A 230 25.49 11.32 7.07
N THR A 231 26.19 10.19 7.20
CA THR A 231 27.18 9.96 8.27
C THR A 231 28.49 10.70 8.04
N VAL A 232 28.77 11.11 6.80
CA VAL A 232 30.01 11.79 6.37
C VAL A 232 29.75 13.25 5.97
N ASP A 233 28.70 13.49 5.18
CA ASP A 233 28.34 14.80 4.64
C ASP A 233 26.84 15.06 4.78
N MET A 234 26.43 15.37 6.01
CA MET A 234 25.04 15.71 6.32
C MET A 234 24.56 16.94 5.55
N GLN A 235 25.38 17.98 5.41
CA GLN A 235 24.94 19.19 4.72
C GLN A 235 24.73 18.95 3.22
N GLY A 236 25.64 18.23 2.56
CA GLY A 236 25.47 17.81 1.18
C GLY A 236 24.24 16.93 0.99
N PHE A 237 23.96 16.02 1.93
CA PHE A 237 22.75 15.20 1.93
C PHE A 237 21.47 16.05 1.99
N PHE A 238 21.40 17.02 2.90
CA PHE A 238 20.26 17.96 3.01
C PHE A 238 20.06 18.78 1.73
N ASN A 239 21.15 19.31 1.16
CA ASN A 239 21.09 20.07 -0.09
C ASN A 239 20.58 19.21 -1.25
N ALA A 240 20.99 17.93 -1.30
CA ALA A 240 20.54 16.98 -2.29
C ALA A 240 19.04 16.68 -2.15
N ILE A 241 18.55 16.39 -0.94
CA ILE A 241 17.12 16.17 -0.69
C ILE A 241 16.30 17.42 -1.05
N GLN A 242 16.75 18.62 -0.67
CA GLN A 242 16.06 19.86 -1.00
C GLN A 242 15.91 20.05 -2.52
N SER A 243 16.98 19.75 -3.27
CA SER A 243 16.97 19.78 -4.73
C SER A 243 16.00 18.76 -5.33
N LEU A 244 15.96 17.53 -4.81
CA LEU A 244 15.03 16.48 -5.25
C LEU A 244 13.58 16.87 -4.98
N MET A 245 13.27 17.28 -3.75
CA MET A 245 11.93 17.70 -3.34
C MET A 245 11.36 18.84 -4.19
N SER A 246 12.21 19.75 -4.71
CA SER A 246 11.77 20.86 -5.57
C SER A 246 11.16 20.41 -6.90
N ARG A 247 11.41 19.16 -7.31
CA ARG A 247 10.92 18.54 -8.55
C ARG A 247 9.69 17.67 -8.31
N GLU A 248 9.43 17.34 -7.05
CA GLU A 248 8.35 16.45 -6.66
C GLU A 248 7.04 17.19 -6.41
N LYS A 249 5.94 16.50 -6.68
CA LYS A 249 4.63 16.96 -6.23
C LYS A 249 4.55 16.83 -4.72
N GLN A 250 3.99 17.86 -4.08
CA GLN A 250 3.64 17.81 -2.67
C GLN A 250 2.55 16.77 -2.43
N GLN A 251 2.53 16.21 -1.22
CA GLN A 251 1.62 15.16 -0.79
C GLN A 251 0.61 15.70 0.21
N TRP A 252 -0.59 15.16 0.18
CA TRP A 252 -1.54 15.38 1.28
C TRP A 252 -1.02 14.69 2.54
N ASN A 253 -0.87 15.47 3.62
CA ASN A 253 -0.49 14.96 4.93
C ASN A 253 -1.74 14.70 5.77
N PRO A 254 -2.07 13.44 6.11
CA PRO A 254 -3.29 13.11 6.85
C PRO A 254 -3.27 13.62 8.30
N ILE A 255 -2.08 13.86 8.87
CA ILE A 255 -1.90 14.34 10.26
C ILE A 255 -2.16 15.84 10.34
N THR A 256 -1.56 16.62 9.45
CA THR A 256 -1.74 18.08 9.45
C THR A 256 -2.96 18.53 8.65
N LYS A 257 -3.54 17.64 7.84
CA LYS A 257 -4.64 17.92 6.90
C LYS A 257 -4.29 19.08 5.95
N THR A 258 -3.06 19.06 5.45
CA THR A 258 -2.55 20.04 4.49
C THR A 258 -1.67 19.37 3.45
N VAL A 259 -1.50 20.02 2.30
CA VAL A 259 -0.52 19.58 1.30
C VAL A 259 0.87 20.03 1.74
N THR A 260 1.78 19.09 1.92
CA THR A 260 3.16 19.32 2.39
C THR A 260 4.15 18.55 1.53
N PRO A 261 5.45 18.91 1.55
CA PRO A 261 6.46 18.09 0.91
C PRO A 261 6.58 16.70 1.58
N TRP A 262 7.18 15.74 0.88
CA TRP A 262 7.47 14.40 1.41
C TRP A 262 8.27 14.44 2.72
N ILE A 263 9.23 15.36 2.82
CA ILE A 263 10.13 15.50 3.97
C ILE A 263 10.06 16.93 4.49
N ASP A 264 9.77 17.12 5.77
CA ASP A 264 9.96 18.38 6.47
C ASP A 264 11.43 18.51 6.88
N LEU A 265 12.22 19.23 6.07
CA LEU A 265 13.65 19.42 6.29
C LEU A 265 13.96 20.10 7.63
N ASN A 266 13.08 20.97 8.15
CA ASN A 266 13.32 21.61 9.44
C ASN A 266 13.18 20.60 10.59
N ARG A 267 12.14 19.75 10.54
CA ARG A 267 11.96 18.67 11.51
C ARG A 267 13.05 17.61 11.39
N LEU A 268 13.44 17.26 10.16
CA LEU A 268 14.54 16.33 9.91
C LEU A 268 15.84 16.84 10.54
N TYR A 269 16.18 18.12 10.33
CA TYR A 269 17.38 18.74 10.89
C TYR A 269 17.38 18.68 12.42
N ARG A 270 16.26 18.99 13.06
CA ARG A 270 16.14 18.88 14.52
C ARG A 270 16.28 17.45 15.00
N THR A 271 15.75 16.49 14.27
CA THR A 271 15.80 15.06 14.65
C THR A 271 17.23 14.53 14.62
N TYR A 272 18.00 14.87 13.58
CA TYR A 272 19.30 14.22 13.32
C TYR A 272 20.54 15.09 13.55
N VAL A 273 20.41 16.42 13.56
CA VAL A 273 21.56 17.35 13.68
C VAL A 273 21.52 18.12 14.99
N ALA A 274 20.33 18.59 15.41
CA ALA A 274 20.17 19.42 16.61
C ALA A 274 19.06 18.91 17.55
N PRO A 275 19.16 17.68 18.10
CA PRO A 275 18.11 17.07 18.93
C PRO A 275 17.87 17.80 20.27
N SER A 276 18.77 18.68 20.69
CA SER A 276 18.66 19.49 21.91
C SER A 276 18.04 20.88 21.73
N ALA A 277 17.59 21.23 20.52
CA ALA A 277 16.95 22.52 20.28
C ALA A 277 15.51 22.54 20.86
N PRO A 278 15.11 23.58 21.62
CA PRO A 278 13.77 23.66 22.20
C PRO A 278 12.69 23.65 21.11
N VAL A 279 11.70 22.77 21.28
CA VAL A 279 10.53 22.68 20.39
C VAL A 279 9.73 23.98 20.51
N PRO A 280 9.48 24.71 19.40
CA PRO A 280 8.62 25.88 19.42
C PRO A 280 7.23 25.55 19.96
N PRO A 281 6.57 26.44 20.73
CA PRO A 281 5.25 26.18 21.32
C PRO A 281 4.16 25.79 20.30
N SER A 282 4.30 26.18 19.03
CA SER A 282 3.40 25.81 17.93
C SER A 282 3.59 24.36 17.42
N GLN A 283 4.53 23.61 17.99
CA GLN A 283 4.94 22.27 17.56
C GLN A 283 5.01 21.26 18.70
N GLN A 284 4.60 21.64 19.92
CA GLN A 284 4.26 20.63 20.91
C GLN A 284 3.05 19.85 20.36
N PRO A 285 3.03 18.51 20.49
CA PRO A 285 1.81 17.78 20.20
C PRO A 285 0.76 18.38 21.13
N HIS A 286 -0.17 19.16 20.56
CA HIS A 286 -1.46 19.35 21.21
C HIS A 286 -1.88 17.95 21.63
N GLN A 287 -2.23 17.76 22.90
CA GLN A 287 -2.88 16.54 23.33
C GLN A 287 -4.00 16.28 22.33
N TYR A 288 -3.75 15.39 21.36
CA TYR A 288 -4.70 15.12 20.32
C TYR A 288 -5.79 14.36 21.04
N ALA A 289 -6.89 15.07 21.36
CA ALA A 289 -8.16 14.41 21.57
C ALA A 289 -8.32 13.42 20.41
N THR A 290 -8.77 12.20 20.72
CA THR A 290 -9.13 11.15 19.76
C THR A 290 -9.60 11.78 18.46
N PRO A 291 -8.93 11.51 17.31
CA PRO A 291 -9.27 12.18 16.07
C PRO A 291 -10.76 11.96 15.77
N PRO A 292 -11.49 13.00 15.36
CA PRO A 292 -12.87 12.80 14.92
C PRO A 292 -12.88 11.83 13.74
N PRO A 293 -13.92 10.98 13.61
CA PRO A 293 -14.01 10.01 12.54
C PRO A 293 -13.84 10.70 11.18
N PRO A 294 -13.19 10.05 10.20
CA PRO A 294 -12.90 10.66 8.92
C PRO A 294 -14.20 11.09 8.21
N PRO A 295 -14.22 12.27 7.57
CA PRO A 295 -15.38 12.71 6.79
C PRO A 295 -15.62 11.78 5.60
N GLN A 296 -16.84 11.26 5.48
CA GLN A 296 -17.25 10.20 4.54
C GLN A 296 -17.15 10.54 3.03
N THR A 297 -16.66 11.71 2.62
CA THR A 297 -16.91 12.24 1.26
C THR A 297 -15.69 12.69 0.44
N TYR A 298 -14.45 12.35 0.81
CA TYR A 298 -13.28 12.91 0.11
C TYR A 298 -12.76 12.15 -1.13
N TYR A 299 -13.27 10.96 -1.43
CA TYR A 299 -12.73 10.15 -2.55
C TYR A 299 -13.25 10.52 -3.95
N SER A 300 -14.14 11.52 -4.06
CA SER A 300 -14.67 11.98 -5.35
C SER A 300 -13.99 13.26 -5.84
N GLN A 301 -12.71 13.22 -6.20
CA GLN A 301 -12.16 14.19 -7.15
C GLN A 301 -11.44 13.47 -8.30
N PRO A 302 -11.99 13.50 -9.53
CA PRO A 302 -11.26 13.06 -10.70
C PRO A 302 -10.08 14.01 -10.94
N GLN A 303 -8.87 13.45 -11.05
CA GLN A 303 -7.75 14.17 -11.63
C GLN A 303 -8.13 14.56 -13.07
N GLN A 304 -8.41 15.84 -13.30
CA GLN A 304 -8.58 16.38 -14.64
C GLN A 304 -7.24 16.29 -15.36
N THR A 305 -7.14 15.35 -16.31
CA THR A 305 -6.06 15.33 -17.30
C THR A 305 -6.28 16.48 -18.28
N ASN A 306 -5.53 17.57 -18.12
CA ASN A 306 -5.39 18.61 -19.15
C ASN A 306 -4.65 18.01 -20.36
N GLN A 307 -5.40 17.67 -21.41
CA GLN A 307 -4.82 17.42 -22.73
C GLN A 307 -4.59 18.74 -23.44
N HIS A 308 -3.33 19.15 -23.55
CA HIS A 308 -2.90 20.14 -24.53
C HIS A 308 -2.81 19.49 -25.92
N HIS A 309 -3.67 19.91 -26.85
CA HIS A 309 -3.46 19.73 -28.28
C HIS A 309 -2.48 20.77 -28.82
N PRO A 310 -1.46 20.39 -29.60
CA PRO A 310 -0.89 21.27 -30.61
C PRO A 310 -1.57 20.99 -31.95
N GLY A 311 -2.18 22.04 -32.51
CA GLY A 311 -2.69 22.03 -33.87
C GLY A 311 -1.55 21.98 -34.90
N ALA A 312 -1.75 21.17 -35.94
CA ALA A 312 -1.05 21.31 -37.20
C ALA A 312 -2.01 20.95 -38.34
N THR A 313 -2.47 22.00 -39.00
CA THR A 313 -3.19 22.00 -40.27
C THR A 313 -2.33 21.37 -41.37
N PHE A 314 -2.86 20.38 -42.10
CA PHE A 314 -2.38 20.06 -43.44
C PHE A 314 -3.54 20.03 -44.43
N SER A 315 -3.38 20.86 -45.45
CA SER A 315 -4.27 21.15 -46.56
C SER A 315 -4.47 19.96 -47.50
N HIS A 316 -5.72 19.71 -47.88
CA HIS A 316 -6.10 18.91 -49.04
C HIS A 316 -5.63 19.57 -50.33
N SER A 317 -4.92 18.82 -51.18
CA SER A 317 -4.82 19.11 -52.62
C SER A 317 -4.87 17.81 -53.43
N GLN A 318 -6.02 17.66 -54.08
CA GLN A 318 -6.29 17.14 -55.42
C GLN A 318 -5.41 16.01 -56.00
N ARG A 319 -6.09 14.92 -56.39
CA ARG A 319 -5.80 14.23 -57.66
C ARG A 319 -7.09 14.11 -58.48
N PRO A 320 -7.07 14.47 -59.78
CA PRO A 320 -8.10 14.12 -60.75
C PRO A 320 -7.72 12.80 -61.47
N PRO A 321 -8.60 12.27 -62.35
CA PRO A 321 -8.87 10.85 -62.46
C PRO A 321 -8.10 10.15 -63.57
N GLN A 322 -7.95 8.83 -63.40
CA GLN A 322 -8.32 7.77 -64.34
C GLN A 322 -8.24 6.42 -63.63
#